data_AF-A0A4R1RB44-F1
#
_entry.id   AF-A0A4R1RB44-F1
#
_cell.length_a   1.000
_cell.length_b   1.000
_cell.length_c   1.000
_cell.angle_alpha   90.00
_cell.angle_beta   90.00
_cell.angle_gamma   90.00
#
_symmetry.space_group_name_H-M   'P 1'
#
loop_
_entity.id
_entity.type
_entity.pdbx_description
1 polymer ?
#
loop_
_entity_poly.entity_id
_entity_poly.type
_entity_poly.pdbx_seq_one_letter_code
_entity_poly.pdbx_strand_id
1 'polypeptide(L)'
;MREFLKRYFKIELSRDNNYYFGLSLLIVGIVSIFWYLKFDLFEPLAFLVTFLIIGWGFVLLWKSDDDLRFEQAQAKIAALETELESYRMASANTLSLPNVQPSQYLRKYRSHRRHCF
;
A
#
# COMPACT_ATOMS: atom_id res chain seq x y z
N MET A 1 -14.45 -19.18 -21.76
CA MET A 1 -13.15 -19.48 -21.10
C MET A 1 -12.21 -18.27 -21.05
N ARG A 2 -12.07 -17.49 -22.13
CA ARG A 2 -11.20 -16.29 -22.21
C ARG A 2 -11.59 -15.13 -21.24
N GLU A 3 -12.88 -14.97 -20.96
CA GLU A 3 -13.41 -13.93 -20.04
C GLU A 3 -13.12 -14.21 -18.56
N PHE A 4 -13.04 -15.49 -18.16
CA PHE A 4 -12.73 -15.88 -16.77
C PHE A 4 -11.27 -15.59 -16.40
N LEU A 5 -10.35 -15.81 -17.35
CA LEU A 5 -8.93 -15.51 -17.18
C LEU A 5 -8.69 -14.00 -16.98
N LYS A 6 -9.40 -13.12 -17.70
CA LYS A 6 -9.24 -11.66 -17.55
C LYS A 6 -9.67 -11.12 -16.19
N ARG A 7 -10.67 -11.75 -15.54
CA ARG A 7 -11.14 -11.32 -14.22
C ARG A 7 -10.18 -11.70 -13.09
N TYR A 8 -9.54 -12.86 -13.18
CA TYR A 8 -8.53 -13.30 -12.22
C TYR A 8 -7.16 -12.68 -12.48
N PHE A 9 -6.79 -12.53 -13.75
CA PHE A 9 -5.62 -11.79 -14.18
C PHE A 9 -5.96 -10.32 -14.46
N LYS A 10 -6.47 -9.61 -13.45
CA LYS A 10 -6.08 -8.19 -13.30
C LYS A 10 -4.61 -8.17 -12.92
N ILE A 11 -3.75 -8.55 -13.87
CA ILE A 11 -2.33 -8.28 -13.77
C ILE A 11 -2.25 -6.76 -13.92
N GLU A 12 -2.27 -6.06 -12.80
CA GLU A 12 -1.72 -4.72 -12.76
C GLU A 12 -0.26 -4.86 -13.15
N LEU A 13 0.01 -4.72 -14.46
CA LEU A 13 1.35 -4.70 -15.07
C LEU A 13 2.24 -3.57 -14.50
N SER A 14 1.77 -2.86 -13.48
CA SER A 14 2.48 -1.87 -12.68
C SER A 14 3.39 -2.47 -11.60
N ARG A 15 3.30 -3.77 -11.29
CA ARG A 15 4.12 -4.36 -10.20
C ARG A 15 5.59 -4.54 -10.64
N ASP A 16 6.51 -4.47 -9.70
CA ASP A 16 7.97 -4.53 -9.94
C ASP A 16 8.41 -5.84 -10.62
N ASN A 17 9.46 -5.80 -11.43
CA ASN A 17 10.06 -6.97 -12.08
C ASN A 17 10.44 -8.07 -11.09
N ASN A 18 10.86 -7.69 -9.87
CA ASN A 18 11.19 -8.64 -8.81
C ASN A 18 9.99 -9.52 -8.43
N TYR A 19 8.76 -8.99 -8.47
CA TYR A 19 7.55 -9.76 -8.22
C TYR A 19 7.37 -10.86 -9.26
N TYR A 20 7.47 -10.51 -10.54
CA TYR A 20 7.26 -11.46 -11.64
C TYR A 20 8.37 -12.51 -11.69
N PHE A 21 9.61 -12.12 -11.39
CA PHE A 21 10.73 -13.05 -11.31
C PHE A 21 10.61 -13.99 -10.10
N GLY A 22 10.19 -13.48 -8.94
CA GLY A 22 9.91 -14.32 -7.78
C GLY A 22 8.77 -15.31 -8.03
N LEU A 23 7.70 -14.85 -8.70
CA LEU A 23 6.56 -15.69 -9.08
C LEU A 23 6.95 -16.79 -10.07
N SER A 24 7.77 -16.46 -11.09
CA SER A 24 8.21 -17.46 -12.06
C SER A 24 9.10 -18.53 -11.41
N LEU A 25 9.99 -18.14 -10.48
CA LEU A 25 10.80 -19.09 -9.70
C LEU A 25 9.93 -20.02 -8.86
N LEU A 26 8.87 -19.51 -8.22
CA LEU A 26 7.92 -20.37 -7.51
C LEU A 26 7.22 -21.37 -8.43
N ILE A 27 6.77 -20.93 -9.60
CA ILE A 27 6.13 -21.82 -10.58
C ILE A 27 7.11 -22.91 -11.02
N VAL A 28 8.34 -22.53 -11.37
CA VAL A 28 9.39 -23.48 -11.75
C VAL A 28 9.68 -24.46 -10.62
N GLY A 29 9.82 -23.97 -9.38
CA GLY A 29 10.04 -24.82 -8.21
C GLY A 29 8.91 -25.83 -7.99
N ILE A 30 7.65 -25.40 -8.09
CA ILE A 30 6.48 -26.27 -7.96
C ILE A 30 6.46 -27.33 -9.07
N VAL A 31 6.68 -26.93 -10.32
CA VAL A 31 6.73 -27.86 -11.46
C VAL A 31 7.86 -28.88 -11.29
N SER A 32 9.02 -28.44 -10.80
CA SER A 32 10.15 -29.31 -10.49
C SER A 32 9.78 -30.34 -9.42
N ILE A 33 9.08 -29.96 -8.34
CA ILE A 33 8.60 -30.91 -7.33
C ILE A 33 7.72 -32.00 -7.95
N PHE A 34 6.73 -31.61 -8.77
CA PHE A 34 5.87 -32.58 -9.46
C PHE A 34 6.65 -33.49 -10.42
N TRP A 35 7.67 -32.95 -11.08
CA TRP A 35 8.56 -33.74 -11.93
C TRP A 35 9.33 -34.78 -11.12
N TYR A 36 9.95 -34.38 -10.00
CA TYR A 36 10.69 -35.29 -9.15
C TYR A 36 9.81 -36.40 -8.54
N LEU A 37 8.59 -36.07 -8.13
CA LEU A 37 7.60 -37.04 -7.65
C LEU A 37 7.22 -38.07 -8.72
N LYS A 38 7.12 -37.67 -10.00
CA LYS A 38 6.73 -38.57 -11.09
C LYS A 38 7.83 -39.57 -11.47
N PHE A 39 9.10 -39.16 -11.37
CA PHE A 39 10.24 -39.98 -11.79
C PHE A 39 10.98 -40.64 -10.63
N ASP A 40 10.47 -40.52 -9.40
CA ASP A 40 11.10 -41.02 -8.17
C ASP A 40 12.57 -40.58 -8.01
N LEU A 41 12.86 -39.36 -8.47
CA LEU A 41 14.21 -38.80 -8.57
C LEU A 41 14.54 -37.92 -7.36
N PHE A 42 14.36 -38.44 -6.15
CA PHE A 42 14.66 -37.72 -4.90
C PHE A 42 16.15 -37.79 -4.58
N GLU A 43 16.97 -37.17 -5.43
CA GLU A 43 18.38 -36.94 -5.13
C GLU A 43 18.52 -35.72 -4.18
N PRO A 44 19.33 -35.80 -3.11
CA PRO A 44 19.45 -34.71 -2.13
C PRO A 44 19.87 -33.38 -2.74
N LEU A 45 20.71 -33.41 -3.78
CA LEU A 45 21.15 -32.24 -4.50
C LEU A 45 19.99 -31.55 -5.24
N ALA A 46 19.16 -32.34 -5.92
CA ALA A 46 18.00 -31.84 -6.65
C ALA A 46 16.97 -31.20 -5.71
N PHE A 47 16.76 -31.82 -4.54
CA PHE A 47 15.95 -31.24 -3.47
C PHE A 47 16.50 -29.88 -3.00
N LEU A 48 17.81 -29.80 -2.72
CA LEU A 48 18.44 -28.56 -2.27
C LEU A 48 18.31 -27.44 -3.31
N VAL A 49 18.57 -27.73 -4.58
CA VAL A 49 18.41 -26.75 -5.67
C VAL A 49 16.97 -26.26 -5.76
N THR A 50 16.00 -27.17 -5.69
CA THR A 50 14.58 -26.82 -5.74
C THR A 50 14.16 -25.98 -4.53
N PHE A 51 14.67 -26.33 -3.34
CA PHE A 51 14.45 -25.57 -2.11
C PHE A 51 15.01 -24.15 -2.24
N LEU A 52 16.22 -23.99 -2.79
CA LEU A 52 16.82 -22.67 -3.01
C LEU A 52 16.05 -21.84 -4.05
N ILE A 53 15.57 -22.45 -5.13
CA ILE A 53 14.75 -21.78 -6.15
C ILE A 53 13.45 -21.25 -5.51
N ILE A 54 12.76 -22.09 -4.74
CA ILE A 54 11.51 -21.71 -4.07
C ILE A 54 11.76 -20.64 -3.01
N GLY A 55 12.80 -20.84 -2.18
CA GLY A 55 13.18 -19.89 -1.14
C GLY A 55 13.54 -18.52 -1.72
N TRP A 56 14.34 -18.49 -2.78
CA TRP A 56 14.69 -17.23 -3.45
C TRP A 56 13.48 -16.58 -4.12
N GLY A 57 12.61 -17.38 -4.75
CA GLY A 57 11.35 -16.90 -5.29
C GLY A 57 10.49 -16.20 -4.23
N PHE A 58 10.40 -16.79 -3.03
CA PHE A 58 9.68 -16.22 -1.90
C PHE A 58 10.31 -14.92 -1.39
N VAL A 59 11.65 -14.87 -1.26
CA VAL A 59 12.36 -13.65 -0.83
C VAL A 59 12.11 -12.48 -1.79
N LEU A 60 12.13 -12.73 -3.10
CA LEU A 60 11.87 -11.69 -4.10
C LEU A 60 10.42 -11.19 -4.07
N LEU A 61 9.47 -12.10 -3.88
CA LEU A 61 8.06 -11.75 -3.70
C LEU A 61 7.84 -10.91 -2.45
N TRP A 62 8.46 -11.30 -1.34
CA TRP A 62 8.38 -10.57 -0.09
C TRP A 62 9.02 -9.18 -0.22
N LYS A 63 10.24 -9.08 -0.76
CA LYS A 63 10.88 -7.80 -1.02
C LYS A 63 9.99 -6.87 -1.85
N SER A 64 9.42 -7.38 -2.94
CA SER A 64 8.54 -6.58 -3.80
C SER A 64 7.26 -6.12 -3.07
N ASP A 65 6.71 -6.94 -2.16
CA ASP A 65 5.55 -6.55 -1.36
C ASP A 65 5.90 -5.43 -0.36
N ASP A 66 7.06 -5.54 0.30
CA ASP A 66 7.53 -4.51 1.23
C ASP A 66 7.82 -3.19 0.49
N ASP A 67 8.48 -3.24 -0.66
CA ASP A 67 8.76 -2.04 -1.48
C ASP A 67 7.45 -1.34 -1.90
N LEU A 68 6.42 -2.11 -2.32
CA LEU A 68 5.10 -1.57 -2.66
C LEU A 68 4.40 -0.92 -1.46
N ARG A 69 4.44 -1.58 -0.29
CA ARG A 69 3.81 -1.05 0.94
C ARG A 69 4.51 0.21 1.42
N PHE A 70 5.82 0.28 1.24
CA PHE A 70 6.62 1.44 1.56
C PHE A 70 6.26 2.63 0.66
N GLU A 71 6.16 2.42 -0.65
CA GLU A 71 5.75 3.45 -1.61
C GLU A 71 4.35 4.00 -1.27
N GLN A 72 3.40 3.11 -0.97
CA GLN A 72 2.04 3.50 -0.55
C GLN A 72 2.05 4.29 0.76
N ALA A 73 2.91 3.92 1.72
CA ALA A 73 3.04 4.65 2.97
C ALA A 73 3.61 6.05 2.73
N GLN A 74 4.65 6.16 1.89
CA GLN A 74 5.27 7.44 1.54
C GLN A 74 4.28 8.37 0.82
N ALA A 75 3.49 7.85 -0.13
CA ALA A 75 2.47 8.63 -0.83
C ALA A 75 1.40 9.18 0.14
N LYS A 76 0.98 8.37 1.13
CA LYS A 76 0.02 8.80 2.17
C LYS A 76 0.61 9.86 3.09
N ILE A 77 1.87 9.71 3.50
CA ILE A 77 2.56 10.70 4.33
C ILE A 77 2.65 12.04 3.59
N ALA A 78 3.11 12.03 2.33
CA ALA A 78 3.20 13.25 1.52
C ALA A 78 1.85 13.93 1.31
N ALA A 79 0.77 13.16 1.11
CA ALA A 79 -0.58 13.69 1.01
C ALA A 79 -1.03 14.37 2.32
N LEU A 80 -0.77 13.73 3.47
CA LEU A 80 -1.09 14.29 4.79
C LEU A 80 -0.26 15.54 5.11
N GLU A 81 1.02 15.57 4.74
CA GLU A 81 1.88 16.74 4.88
C GLU A 81 1.34 17.91 4.05
N THR A 82 0.95 17.65 2.81
CA THR A 82 0.35 18.66 1.93
C THR A 82 -0.97 19.19 2.51
N GLU A 83 -1.81 18.31 3.05
CA GLU A 83 -3.06 18.71 3.69
C GLU A 83 -2.81 19.57 4.94
N LEU A 84 -1.84 19.16 5.77
CA LEU A 84 -1.47 19.87 6.99
C LEU A 84 -0.85 21.24 6.70
N GLU A 85 -0.03 21.35 5.65
CA GLU A 85 0.46 22.64 5.15
C GLU A 85 -0.68 23.53 4.66
N SER A 86 -1.67 22.98 3.96
CA SER A 86 -2.85 23.73 3.51
C SER A 86 -3.63 24.31 4.70
N TYR A 87 -3.82 23.55 5.79
CA TYR A 87 -4.46 24.04 7.01
C TYR A 87 -3.61 25.10 7.72
N ARG A 88 -2.29 24.93 7.78
CA ARG A 88 -1.37 25.93 8.35
C ARG A 88 -1.46 27.25 7.58
N MET A 89 -1.37 27.21 6.25
CA MET A 89 -1.50 28.38 5.38
C MET A 89 -2.87 29.06 5.52
N ALA A 90 -3.96 28.28 5.55
CA ALA A 90 -5.30 28.79 5.80
C ALA A 90 -5.38 29.50 7.16
N SER A 91 -4.90 28.87 8.23
CA SER A 91 -4.91 29.46 9.58
C SER A 91 -4.04 30.72 9.71
N ALA A 92 -2.90 30.77 9.01
CA ALA A 92 -2.03 31.95 8.96
C ALA A 92 -2.68 33.11 8.20
N ASN A 93 -3.43 32.83 7.12
CA ASN A 93 -4.23 33.83 6.43
C ASN A 93 -5.45 34.30 7.24
N THR A 94 -6.00 33.47 8.12
CA THR A 94 -7.06 33.92 9.05
C THR A 94 -6.51 34.88 10.12
N LEU A 95 -5.23 34.77 10.46
CA LEU A 95 -4.52 35.68 11.38
C LEU A 95 -4.10 37.01 10.75
N SER A 96 -4.11 37.12 9.41
CA SER A 96 -3.89 38.37 8.68
C SER A 96 -5.18 39.16 8.37
N LEU A 97 -6.35 38.65 8.79
CA LEU A 97 -7.58 39.45 8.77
C LEU A 97 -7.47 40.58 9.82
N PRO A 98 -7.86 41.82 9.46
CA PRO A 98 -7.83 42.93 10.40
C PRO A 98 -8.73 42.58 11.58
N ASN A 99 -8.13 42.51 12.78
CA ASN A 99 -8.73 42.41 14.11
C ASN A 99 -10.27 42.52 14.12
N VAL A 100 -10.97 41.43 13.79
CA VAL A 100 -12.41 41.35 14.03
C VAL A 100 -12.56 40.98 15.49
N GLN A 101 -12.63 42.03 16.31
CA GLN A 101 -12.91 41.98 17.75
C GLN A 101 -14.01 40.93 18.05
N PRO A 102 -13.78 39.99 18.99
CA PRO A 102 -14.73 38.91 19.34
C PRO A 102 -16.05 39.41 19.98
N SER A 103 -16.27 40.73 20.04
CA SER A 103 -17.41 41.37 20.70
C SER A 103 -18.75 41.15 19.98
N GLN A 104 -18.77 40.84 18.68
CA GLN A 104 -20.02 40.63 17.95
C GLN A 104 -20.61 39.22 18.14
N TYR A 105 -19.77 38.19 18.26
CA TYR A 105 -20.24 36.81 18.43
C TYR A 105 -20.79 36.55 19.85
N LEU A 106 -20.20 37.17 20.86
CA LEU A 106 -20.65 37.05 22.25
C LEU A 106 -21.95 37.82 22.56
N ARG A 107 -22.31 38.85 21.76
CA ARG A 107 -23.61 39.54 21.92
C ARG A 107 -24.79 38.69 21.46
N LYS A 108 -24.62 37.88 20.41
CA LYS A 108 -25.70 37.06 19.84
C LYS A 108 -26.12 35.90 20.76
N TYR A 109 -25.19 35.34 21.55
CA TYR A 109 -25.50 34.27 22.52
C TYR A 109 -26.00 34.79 23.88
N ARG A 110 -25.75 36.06 24.22
CA ARG A 110 -26.20 36.66 25.49
C ARG A 110 -27.64 37.20 25.46
N SER A 111 -28.22 37.45 24.28
CA SER A 111 -29.64 37.84 24.19
C SER A 111 -30.57 36.63 24.18
N HIS A 112 -30.13 35.47 23.68
CA HIS A 112 -30.96 34.25 23.66
C HIS A 112 -31.13 33.57 25.02
N ARG A 113 -30.28 33.89 26.01
CA ARG A 113 -30.35 33.29 27.35
C ARG A 113 -31.20 34.09 28.36
N ARG A 114 -31.86 35.18 27.93
CA ARG A 114 -32.72 36.03 28.79
C ARG A 114 -34.22 35.84 28.57
N HIS A 115 -34.64 34.83 27.80
CA HIS A 115 -36.06 34.55 27.52
C HIS A 115 -36.57 33.20 28.09
N CYS A 116 -35.79 32.55 28.97
CA CYS A 116 -36.19 31.25 29.56
C CYS A 116 -36.26 31.24 31.11
N PHE A 117 -36.39 32.40 31.75
CA PHE A 117 -36.77 32.50 33.16
C PHE A 117 -37.70 33.69 33.34
#